data_AF-A0AAW1MMP7-F1
#
_entry.id   AF-A0AAW1MMP7-F1
#
_cell.length_a   1.000
_cell.length_b   1.000
_cell.length_c   1.000
_cell.angle_alpha   90.00
_cell.angle_beta   90.00
_cell.angle_gamma   90.00
#
_symmetry.space_group_name_H-M   'P 1'
#
loop_
_entity.id
_entity.type
_entity.pdbx_description
1 polymer ?
#
loop_
_entity_poly.entity_id
_entity_poly.type
_entity_poly.pdbx_seq_one_letter_code
_entity_poly.pdbx_strand_id
1 'polypeptide(L)'
;MAGVILPGSSAEVKFDISKLSGDNYKVWKERVLLQLGWMDIEYAIRKDEPPAITETSTPDAMDLYEKWERSNRLSIMFIKTKICSSIRGSVDQYTKVKDLLKAIDNEQFATSDKALASTLIMQFSSLRLTKAKGVRDYIMRMRDIAAQLKVL
;
A
#
# COMPACT_ATOMS: atom_id res chain seq x y z
N MET A 1 -16.68 47.17 26.22
CA MET A 1 -16.27 46.64 24.90
C MET A 1 -15.96 45.16 25.08
N ALA A 2 -16.81 44.29 24.54
CA ALA A 2 -16.61 42.84 24.60
C ALA A 2 -15.62 42.43 23.51
N GLY A 3 -14.55 41.74 23.91
CA GLY A 3 -13.55 41.19 22.99
C GLY A 3 -14.17 40.07 22.16
N VAL A 4 -14.08 40.21 20.84
CA VAL A 4 -14.52 39.18 19.88
C VAL A 4 -13.52 38.02 19.94
N ILE A 5 -14.01 36.86 20.38
CA ILE A 5 -13.29 35.59 20.26
C ILE A 5 -13.47 35.12 18.81
N LEU A 6 -12.37 35.03 18.06
CA LEU A 6 -12.34 34.42 16.74
C LEU A 6 -12.59 32.90 16.87
N PRO A 7 -13.62 32.32 16.23
CA PRO A 7 -13.83 30.88 16.26
C PRO A 7 -13.02 30.21 15.16
N GLY A 8 -12.31 29.14 15.54
CA GLY A 8 -11.94 28.06 14.62
C GLY A 8 -10.59 28.19 13.94
N SER A 9 -9.50 28.12 14.71
CA SER A 9 -8.32 27.42 14.18
C SER A 9 -8.68 25.93 14.18
N SER A 10 -9.23 25.43 13.08
CA SER A 10 -9.19 23.99 12.83
C SER A 10 -7.70 23.65 12.80
N ALA A 11 -7.22 22.97 13.84
CA ALA A 11 -5.90 22.38 13.78
C ALA A 11 -5.87 21.53 12.51
N GLU A 12 -5.17 22.00 11.47
CA GLU A 12 -4.84 21.18 10.32
C GLU A 12 -4.08 20.00 10.90
N VAL A 13 -4.77 18.87 11.09
CA VAL A 13 -4.09 17.68 11.57
C VAL A 13 -3.23 17.22 10.43
N LYS A 14 -2.00 17.72 10.42
CA LYS A 14 -0.98 17.38 9.44
C LYS A 14 -0.54 15.96 9.78
N PHE A 15 -1.25 14.98 9.23
CA PHE A 15 -0.77 13.61 9.24
C PHE A 15 0.45 13.58 8.34
N ASP A 16 1.61 13.63 8.97
CA ASP A 16 2.84 13.29 8.29
C ASP A 16 2.75 11.80 7.94
N ILE A 17 2.53 11.55 6.66
CA ILE A 17 2.60 10.21 6.10
C ILE A 17 4.00 10.13 5.52
N SER A 18 4.87 9.40 6.22
CA SER A 18 6.16 8.98 5.68
C SER A 18 5.91 8.35 4.31
N LYS A 19 6.69 8.73 3.29
CA LYS A 19 6.53 8.14 1.96
C LYS A 19 6.69 6.61 2.03
N LEU A 20 5.96 5.90 1.17
CA LEU A 20 6.03 4.44 1.12
C LEU A 20 7.47 3.97 0.92
N SER A 21 7.95 3.15 1.85
CA SER A 21 9.18 2.38 1.82
C SER A 21 8.84 0.90 2.05
N GLY A 22 9.75 -0.02 1.71
CA GLY A 22 9.50 -1.46 1.80
C GLY A 22 8.93 -1.92 3.16
N ASP A 23 9.45 -1.34 4.23
CA ASP A 23 9.20 -1.73 5.62
C ASP A 23 7.99 -1.04 6.27
N ASN A 24 7.50 0.07 5.73
CA ASN A 24 6.45 0.88 6.38
C ASN A 24 5.03 0.66 5.83
N TYR A 25 4.86 -0.29 4.90
CA TYR A 25 3.64 -0.46 4.11
C TYR A 25 2.35 -0.58 4.95
N LYS A 26 2.32 -1.38 6.02
CA LYS A 26 1.11 -1.57 6.84
C LYS A 26 0.61 -0.24 7.42
N VAL A 27 1.51 0.50 8.08
CA VAL A 27 1.21 1.80 8.69
C VAL A 27 0.92 2.85 7.61
N TRP A 28 1.64 2.80 6.49
CA TRP A 28 1.43 3.69 5.36
C TRP A 28 0.02 3.54 4.78
N LYS A 29 -0.41 2.29 4.51
CA LYS A 29 -1.72 1.99 3.92
C LYS A 29 -2.85 2.48 4.81
N GLU A 30 -2.78 2.19 6.11
CA GLU A 30 -3.76 2.65 7.08
C GLU A 30 -3.88 4.18 7.10
N ARG A 31 -2.75 4.90 7.12
CA ARG A 31 -2.77 6.37 7.12
C ARG A 31 -3.30 6.96 5.82
N VAL A 32 -2.93 6.38 4.68
CA VAL A 32 -3.40 6.83 3.37
C VAL A 32 -4.92 6.64 3.26
N LEU A 33 -5.44 5.47 3.64
CA LEU A 33 -6.88 5.20 3.62
C LEU A 33 -7.64 6.11 4.60
N LEU A 34 -7.07 6.39 5.78
CA LEU A 34 -7.65 7.32 6.73
C LEU A 34 -7.75 8.74 6.15
N GLN A 35 -6.69 9.26 5.52
CA GLN A 35 -6.71 10.59 4.91
C GLN A 35 -7.67 10.67 3.73
N LEU A 36 -7.72 9.63 2.88
CA LEU A 36 -8.69 9.55 1.79
C LEU A 36 -10.14 9.59 2.33
N GLY A 37 -10.38 8.88 3.44
CA GLY A 37 -11.65 8.89 4.15
C GLY A 37 -12.05 10.26 4.72
N TRP A 38 -11.09 10.99 5.28
CA TRP A 38 -11.35 12.34 5.80
C TRP A 38 -11.58 13.37 4.71
N MET A 39 -11.04 13.14 3.52
CA MET A 39 -11.23 13.99 2.36
C MET A 39 -12.49 13.62 1.55
N ASP A 40 -13.23 12.56 1.94
CA ASP A 40 -14.40 12.03 1.23
C ASP A 40 -14.13 11.72 -0.26
N ILE A 41 -12.93 11.17 -0.55
CA ILE A 41 -12.52 10.82 -1.93
C ILE A 41 -12.30 9.32 -2.13
N GLU A 42 -12.72 8.48 -1.19
CA GLU A 42 -12.56 7.02 -1.20
C GLU A 42 -13.71 6.25 -1.85
N TYR A 43 -14.69 6.95 -2.44
CA TYR A 43 -15.85 6.32 -3.07
C TYR A 43 -15.48 5.25 -4.11
N ALA A 44 -14.52 5.54 -4.99
CA ALA A 44 -14.01 4.61 -6.01
C ALA A 44 -13.20 3.43 -5.43
N ILE A 45 -12.75 3.54 -4.17
CA ILE A 45 -12.12 2.44 -3.46
C ILE A 45 -13.19 1.48 -2.90
N ARG A 46 -14.33 2.02 -2.45
CA ARG A 46 -15.42 1.23 -1.85
C ARG A 46 -16.39 0.64 -2.88
N LYS A 47 -16.62 1.32 -3.99
CA LYS A 47 -17.60 0.94 -5.01
C LYS A 47 -16.92 0.49 -6.29
N ASP A 48 -17.51 -0.48 -6.97
CA ASP A 48 -17.06 -0.89 -8.29
C ASP A 48 -17.35 0.20 -9.32
N GLU A 49 -16.60 0.17 -10.42
CA GLU A 49 -16.76 1.10 -11.52
C GLU A 49 -18.19 1.03 -12.06
N PRO A 50 -18.91 2.17 -12.09
CA PRO A 50 -20.22 2.22 -12.71
C PRO A 50 -20.12 1.90 -14.21
N PRO A 51 -21.21 1.44 -14.84
CA PRO A 51 -21.25 1.29 -16.29
C PRO A 51 -20.87 2.60 -16.99
N ALA A 52 -20.18 2.48 -18.13
CA ALA A 52 -19.86 3.64 -18.95
C ALA A 52 -21.13 4.41 -19.34
N ILE A 53 -21.05 5.74 -19.30
CA ILE A 53 -22.14 6.60 -19.74
C ILE A 53 -22.40 6.36 -21.22
N THR A 54 -23.68 6.22 -21.57
CA THR A 54 -24.18 6.10 -22.96
C THR A 54 -25.18 7.21 -23.24
N GLU A 55 -25.54 7.43 -24.51
CA GLU A 55 -26.52 8.47 -24.90
C GLU A 55 -27.91 8.28 -24.26
N THR A 56 -28.19 7.08 -23.76
CA THR A 56 -29.44 6.71 -23.09
C THR A 56 -29.35 6.70 -21.56
N SER A 57 -28.21 7.10 -20.98
CA SER A 57 -28.02 7.10 -19.53
C SER A 57 -28.95 8.11 -18.84
N THR A 58 -29.51 7.71 -17.71
CA THR A 58 -30.29 8.62 -16.87
C THR A 58 -29.37 9.65 -16.19
N PRO A 59 -29.88 10.85 -15.84
CA PRO A 59 -29.11 11.84 -15.08
C PRO A 59 -28.46 11.26 -13.82
N ASP A 60 -29.19 10.44 -13.05
CA ASP A 60 -28.66 9.78 -11.85
C ASP A 60 -27.47 8.86 -12.14
N ALA A 61 -27.47 8.17 -13.29
CA ALA A 61 -26.36 7.31 -13.69
C ALA A 61 -25.11 8.12 -14.08
N MET A 62 -25.31 9.28 -14.71
CA MET A 62 -24.24 10.21 -15.05
C MET A 62 -23.60 10.79 -13.79
N ASP A 63 -24.41 11.22 -12.82
CA ASP A 63 -23.95 11.76 -11.54
C ASP A 63 -23.14 10.72 -10.74
N LEU A 64 -23.59 9.47 -10.72
CA LEU A 64 -22.87 8.37 -10.07
C LEU A 64 -21.52 8.10 -10.73
N TYR A 65 -21.47 8.10 -12.06
CA TYR A 65 -20.22 7.93 -12.80
C TYR A 65 -19.26 9.09 -12.55
N GLU A 66 -19.72 10.35 -12.62
CA GLU A 66 -18.89 11.52 -12.36
C GLU A 66 -18.35 11.53 -10.93
N LYS A 67 -19.19 11.19 -9.94
CA LYS A 67 -18.77 11.04 -8.55
C LYS A 67 -17.68 9.97 -8.41
N TRP A 68 -17.85 8.83 -9.05
CA TRP A 68 -16.87 7.75 -9.04
C TRP A 68 -15.55 8.17 -9.70
N GLU A 69 -15.62 8.77 -10.88
CA GLU A 69 -14.43 9.15 -11.65
C GLU A 69 -13.64 10.27 -10.95
N ARG A 70 -14.35 11.25 -10.35
CA ARG A 70 -13.73 12.28 -9.51
C ARG A 70 -12.98 11.66 -8.33
N SER A 71 -13.61 10.73 -7.63
CA SER A 71 -13.00 10.01 -6.49
C SER A 71 -11.80 9.17 -6.93
N ASN A 72 -11.89 8.48 -8.07
CA ASN A 72 -10.83 7.69 -8.65
C ASN A 72 -9.59 8.55 -8.96
N ARG A 73 -9.79 9.63 -9.73
CA ARG A 73 -8.72 10.56 -10.12
C ARG A 73 -8.03 11.20 -8.92
N LEU A 74 -8.81 11.71 -7.95
CA LEU A 74 -8.27 12.37 -6.76
C LEU A 74 -7.50 11.39 -5.86
N SER A 75 -8.02 10.17 -5.68
CA SER A 75 -7.32 9.15 -4.90
C SER A 75 -5.99 8.77 -5.52
N ILE A 76 -5.93 8.56 -6.85
CA ILE A 76 -4.68 8.25 -7.55
C ILE A 76 -3.66 9.38 -7.36
N MET A 77 -4.06 10.63 -7.60
CA MET A 77 -3.17 11.78 -7.43
C MET A 77 -2.64 11.85 -5.99
N PHE A 78 -3.51 11.68 -5.00
CA PHE A 78 -3.14 11.69 -3.59
C PHE A 78 -2.14 10.59 -3.26
N ILE A 79 -2.45 9.33 -3.61
CA ILE A 79 -1.58 8.18 -3.35
C ILE A 79 -0.20 8.39 -4.00
N LYS A 80 -0.15 8.86 -5.25
CA LYS A 80 1.11 9.16 -5.96
C LYS A 80 1.98 10.18 -5.21
N THR A 81 1.38 11.16 -4.50
CA THR A 81 2.16 12.11 -3.68
C THR A 81 2.80 11.47 -2.45
N LYS A 82 2.25 10.35 -1.98
CA LYS A 82 2.69 9.60 -0.78
C LYS A 82 3.63 8.45 -1.11
N ILE A 83 4.06 8.32 -2.36
CA ILE A 83 4.98 7.29 -2.85
C ILE A 83 6.37 7.89 -3.08
N CYS A 84 7.42 7.12 -2.78
CA CYS A 84 8.80 7.51 -3.05
C CYS A 84 9.07 7.63 -4.56
N SER A 85 9.89 8.59 -4.98
CA SER A 85 10.21 8.83 -6.39
C SER A 85 10.86 7.63 -7.08
N SER A 86 11.56 6.77 -6.33
CA SER A 86 12.22 5.56 -6.84
C SER A 86 11.25 4.51 -7.40
N ILE A 87 10.01 4.46 -6.91
CA ILE A 87 8.97 3.50 -7.34
C ILE A 87 7.79 4.18 -8.05
N ARG A 88 7.85 5.50 -8.22
CA ARG A 88 6.76 6.29 -8.83
C ARG A 88 6.51 5.92 -10.30
N GLY A 89 7.56 5.61 -11.06
CA GLY A 89 7.45 5.24 -12.47
C GLY A 89 6.60 3.98 -12.70
N SER A 90 6.77 2.94 -11.86
CA SER A 90 5.99 1.70 -11.93
C SER A 90 4.50 1.90 -11.63
N VAL A 91 4.19 2.97 -10.90
CA VAL A 91 2.84 3.32 -10.43
C VAL A 91 2.10 4.23 -11.42
N ASP A 92 2.80 4.87 -12.35
CA ASP A 92 2.17 5.89 -13.20
C ASP A 92 1.21 5.33 -14.24
N GLN A 93 1.31 4.04 -14.55
CA GLN A 93 0.48 3.32 -15.52
C GLN A 93 -0.96 3.03 -15.05
N TYR A 94 -1.27 3.13 -13.76
CA TYR A 94 -2.58 2.77 -13.22
C TYR A 94 -3.59 3.91 -13.36
N THR A 95 -4.68 3.63 -14.06
CA THR A 95 -5.83 4.54 -14.26
C THR A 95 -6.94 4.34 -13.25
N LYS A 96 -6.95 3.20 -12.54
CA LYS A 96 -7.93 2.87 -11.50
C LYS A 96 -7.25 2.77 -10.14
N VAL A 97 -7.83 3.41 -9.13
CA VAL A 97 -7.29 3.44 -7.77
C VAL A 97 -7.22 2.05 -7.14
N LYS A 98 -8.18 1.17 -7.44
CA LYS A 98 -8.19 -0.22 -6.94
C LYS A 98 -7.02 -1.03 -7.51
N ASP A 99 -6.74 -0.88 -8.79
CA ASP A 99 -5.62 -1.57 -9.45
C ASP A 99 -4.28 -1.04 -8.94
N LEU A 100 -4.19 0.28 -8.73
CA LEU A 100 -3.04 0.90 -8.09
C LEU A 100 -2.77 0.32 -6.69
N LEU A 101 -3.79 0.27 -5.83
CA LEU A 101 -3.65 -0.29 -4.48
C LEU A 101 -3.25 -1.77 -4.55
N LYS A 102 -3.86 -2.55 -5.45
CA LYS A 102 -3.51 -3.96 -5.65
C LYS A 102 -2.06 -4.16 -6.11
N ALA A 103 -1.57 -3.28 -6.99
CA ALA A 103 -0.18 -3.32 -7.43
C ALA A 103 0.79 -3.00 -6.29
N ILE A 104 0.50 -1.98 -5.49
CA ILE A 104 1.30 -1.62 -4.30
C ILE A 104 1.30 -2.78 -3.30
N ASP A 105 0.14 -3.41 -3.08
CA ASP A 105 0.02 -4.59 -2.23
C ASP A 105 0.95 -5.70 -2.75
N ASN A 106 0.82 -6.06 -4.04
CA ASN A 106 1.58 -7.14 -4.66
C ASN A 106 3.10 -6.89 -4.69
N GLU A 107 3.55 -5.66 -5.01
CA GLU A 107 4.99 -5.33 -5.03
C GLU A 107 5.61 -5.45 -3.62
N GLN A 108 4.87 -5.11 -2.58
CA GLN A 108 5.36 -5.21 -1.19
C GLN A 108 5.39 -6.66 -0.67
N PHE A 109 4.39 -7.47 -1.01
CA PHE A 109 4.43 -8.90 -0.67
C PHE A 109 5.52 -9.65 -1.48
N ALA A 110 5.66 -9.33 -2.77
CA ALA A 110 6.70 -9.94 -3.62
C ALA A 110 8.13 -9.54 -3.22
N THR A 111 8.35 -8.30 -2.76
CA THR A 111 9.67 -7.87 -2.25
C THR A 111 9.97 -8.45 -0.87
N SER A 112 8.95 -8.64 -0.02
CA SER A 112 9.09 -9.36 1.25
C SER A 112 9.55 -10.80 1.03
N ASP A 113 8.93 -11.54 0.12
CA ASP A 113 9.32 -12.94 -0.16
C ASP A 113 10.73 -13.02 -0.72
N LYS A 114 11.12 -12.07 -1.60
CA LYS A 114 12.50 -11.99 -2.11
C LYS A 114 13.52 -11.64 -1.03
N ALA A 115 13.17 -10.75 -0.10
CA ALA A 115 14.03 -10.37 1.03
C ALA A 115 14.17 -11.51 2.05
N LEU A 116 13.07 -12.22 2.33
CA LEU A 116 13.05 -13.42 3.16
C LEU A 116 13.86 -14.54 2.51
N ALA A 117 13.67 -14.81 1.22
CA ALA A 117 14.48 -15.77 0.47
C ALA A 117 15.98 -15.40 0.51
N SER A 118 16.32 -14.13 0.30
CA SER A 118 17.72 -13.66 0.38
C SER A 118 18.32 -13.86 1.77
N THR A 119 17.53 -13.58 2.82
CA THR A 119 17.94 -13.80 4.22
C THR A 119 18.15 -15.29 4.51
N LEU A 120 17.24 -16.15 4.07
CA LEU A 120 17.33 -17.60 4.24
C LEU A 120 18.52 -18.19 3.47
N ILE A 121 18.78 -17.73 2.24
CA ILE A 121 19.96 -18.12 1.45
C ILE A 121 21.26 -17.71 2.17
N MET A 122 21.29 -16.49 2.72
CA MET A 122 22.45 -16.02 3.51
C MET A 122 22.64 -16.87 4.77
N GLN A 123 21.57 -17.18 5.49
CA GLN A 123 21.61 -18.07 6.65
C GLN A 123 22.09 -19.47 6.27
N PHE A 124 21.56 -20.05 5.19
CA PHE A 124 21.97 -21.35 4.67
C PHE A 124 23.47 -21.38 4.32
N SER A 125 23.94 -20.35 3.60
CA SER A 125 25.33 -20.24 3.14
C SER A 125 26.32 -19.97 4.28
N SER A 126 25.88 -19.27 5.33
CA SER A 126 26.71 -18.96 6.51
C SER A 126 26.65 -20.04 7.59
N LEU A 127 25.71 -21.00 7.50
CA LEU A 127 25.56 -22.06 8.49
C LEU A 127 26.73 -23.05 8.40
N ARG A 128 27.59 -23.02 9.41
CA ARG A 128 28.73 -23.94 9.55
C ARG A 128 28.48 -24.93 10.68
N LEU A 129 28.94 -26.16 10.50
CA LEU A 129 29.01 -27.15 11.56
C LEU A 129 30.10 -26.72 12.56
N THR A 130 29.71 -26.35 13.78
CA THR A 130 30.65 -25.97 14.85
C THR A 130 30.68 -27.06 15.90
N LYS A 131 31.84 -27.28 16.55
CA LYS A 131 31.99 -28.29 17.62
C LYS A 131 31.01 -28.10 18.79
N ALA A 132 30.46 -26.89 18.96
CA ALA A 132 29.50 -26.55 20.01
C ALA A 132 28.05 -26.94 19.71
N LYS A 133 27.67 -27.14 18.43
CA LYS A 133 26.31 -27.53 18.02
C LYS A 133 26.39 -28.92 17.37
N GLY A 134 25.71 -29.90 17.96
CA GLY A 134 25.76 -31.28 17.48
C GLY A 134 25.31 -31.44 16.03
N VAL A 135 25.77 -32.50 15.36
CA VAL A 135 25.45 -32.81 13.95
C VAL A 135 23.94 -32.86 13.69
N ARG A 136 23.16 -33.36 14.66
CA ARG A 136 21.69 -33.43 14.58
C ARG A 136 21.05 -32.05 14.43
N ASP A 137 21.50 -31.07 15.22
CA ASP A 137 20.96 -29.71 15.19
C ASP A 137 21.32 -28.99 13.90
N TYR A 138 22.52 -29.26 13.37
CA TYR A 138 22.93 -28.76 12.07
C TYR A 138 22.03 -29.29 10.94
N ILE A 139 21.78 -30.60 10.91
CA ILE A 139 20.89 -31.23 9.91
C ILE A 139 19.46 -30.68 10.04
N MET A 140 18.95 -30.54 11.27
CA MET A 140 17.61 -29.99 11.49
C MET A 140 17.48 -28.56 10.96
N ARG A 141 18.46 -27.69 11.24
CA ARG A 141 18.45 -26.30 10.76
C ARG A 141 18.60 -26.21 9.25
N MET A 142 19.47 -27.01 8.64
CA MET A 142 19.61 -27.06 7.17
C MET A 142 18.30 -27.49 6.51
N ARG A 143 17.63 -28.50 7.06
CA ARG A 143 16.34 -28.99 6.54
C ARG A 143 15.23 -27.97 6.71
N ASP A 144 15.18 -27.28 7.85
CA ASP A 144 14.18 -26.25 8.14
C ASP A 144 14.31 -25.07 7.16
N ILE A 145 15.53 -24.54 6.97
CA ILE A 145 15.77 -23.46 5.99
C ILE A 145 15.43 -23.92 4.56
N ALA A 146 15.80 -25.15 4.18
CA ALA A 146 15.46 -25.69 2.87
C ALA A 146 13.94 -25.89 2.68
N ALA A 147 13.21 -26.27 3.73
CA ALA A 147 11.76 -26.39 3.69
C ALA A 147 11.09 -25.02 3.56
N GLN A 148 11.56 -24.02 4.30
CA GLN A 148 11.06 -22.64 4.18
C GLN A 148 11.31 -22.07 2.78
N LEU A 149 12.50 -22.28 2.20
CA LEU A 149 12.83 -21.89 0.83
C LEU A 149 11.98 -22.59 -0.24
N LYS A 150 11.41 -23.76 0.04
CA LYS A 150 10.55 -24.50 -0.89
C LYS A 150 9.10 -23.98 -0.91
N VAL A 151 8.69 -23.29 0.17
CA VAL A 151 7.33 -22.77 0.36
C VAL A 151 7.20 -21.32 -0.14
N LEU A 152 8.32 -20.59 -0.22
CA LEU A 152 8.43 -19.29 -0.90
C LEU A 152 8.37 -19.46 -2.43
#